data_AF-A0A317ISB8-F1
#
_entry.id   AF-A0A317ISB8-F1
#
_cell.length_a   1.000
_cell.length_b   1.000
_cell.length_c   1.000
_cell.angle_alpha   90.00
_cell.angle_beta   90.00
_cell.angle_gamma   90.00
#
_symmetry.space_group_name_H-M   'P 1'
#
loop_
_entity.id
_entity.type
_entity.pdbx_description
1 polymer ?
#
loop_
_entity_poly.entity_id
_entity_poly.type
_entity_poly.pdbx_seq_one_letter_code
_entity_poly.pdbx_strand_id
1 'polypeptide(L)' 'MQDWKAIAKAQGLPLAAAELDRAATALRTLEDVFRPLTAHLPHSLDPATVFDPDPEHET' A
#
# COMPACT_ATOMS: atom_id res chain seq x y z
N MET A 1 -15.04 4.07 2.80
CA MET A 1 -14.40 2.76 3.00
C MET A 1 -14.00 2.23 1.64
N GLN A 2 -12.73 1.85 1.44
CA GLN A 2 -12.23 1.38 0.15
C GLN A 2 -12.93 0.08 -0.25
N ASP A 3 -13.31 -0.07 -1.52
CA ASP A 3 -13.93 -1.30 -2.02
C ASP A 3 -12.85 -2.34 -2.32
N TRP A 4 -12.48 -3.10 -1.28
CA TRP A 4 -11.47 -4.16 -1.37
C TRP A 4 -11.86 -5.27 -2.37
N LYS A 5 -13.16 -5.45 -2.67
CA LYS A 5 -13.65 -6.43 -3.67
C LYS A 5 -13.39 -5.93 -5.08
N ALA A 6 -13.67 -4.66 -5.34
CA ALA A 6 -13.31 -4.04 -6.61
C ALA A 6 -11.80 -4.04 -6.84
N ILE A 7 -11.00 -3.73 -5.81
CA ILE A 7 -9.52 -3.72 -5.91
C ILE A 7 -8.99 -5.13 -6.20
N ALA A 8 -9.41 -6.14 -5.45
CA ALA A 8 -8.95 -7.52 -5.66
C ALA A 8 -9.30 -8.02 -7.08
N LYS A 9 -10.51 -7.70 -7.57
CA LYS A 9 -10.94 -8.02 -8.93
C LYS A 9 -10.08 -7.31 -9.99
N ALA A 10 -9.81 -6.02 -9.82
CA ALA A 10 -9.00 -5.24 -10.76
C ALA A 10 -7.54 -5.73 -10.83
N GLN A 11 -7.01 -6.24 -9.71
CA GLN A 11 -5.67 -6.82 -9.61
C GLN A 11 -5.62 -8.30 -10.03
N GLY A 12 -6.75 -8.89 -10.46
CA GLY A 12 -6.81 -10.29 -10.88
C GLY A 12 -6.54 -11.29 -9.75
N LEU A 13 -6.74 -10.90 -8.50
CA LEU A 13 -6.48 -11.77 -7.35
C LEU A 13 -7.61 -12.83 -7.23
N PRO A 14 -7.28 -14.13 -7.28
CA PRO A 14 -8.27 -15.20 -7.23
C PRO A 14 -8.69 -15.51 -5.80
N LEU A 15 -9.22 -14.50 -5.09
CA LEU A 15 -9.67 -14.64 -3.71
C LEU A 15 -11.16 -14.97 -3.65
N ALA A 16 -11.53 -15.96 -2.85
CA ALA A 16 -12.92 -16.21 -2.51
C ALA A 16 -13.47 -15.07 -1.64
N ALA A 17 -14.79 -14.85 -1.71
CA ALA A 17 -15.44 -13.75 -0.97
C ALA A 17 -15.16 -13.80 0.55
N ALA A 18 -15.15 -15.00 1.15
CA ALA A 18 -14.87 -15.18 2.57
C ALA A 18 -13.40 -14.90 2.96
N GLU A 19 -12.45 -15.10 2.04
CA GLU A 19 -11.04 -14.74 2.25
C GLU A 19 -10.88 -13.22 2.22
N LEU A 20 -11.59 -12.59 1.29
CA LEU A 20 -11.57 -11.16 1.15
C LEU A 20 -12.27 -10.44 2.30
N ASP A 21 -13.38 -10.96 2.83
CA ASP A 21 -14.06 -10.40 4.00
C ASP A 21 -13.16 -10.46 5.25
N ARG A 22 -12.37 -11.54 5.40
CA ARG A 22 -11.35 -11.63 6.45
C ARG A 22 -10.24 -10.59 6.26
N ALA A 23 -9.70 -10.46 5.04
CA ALA A 23 -8.66 -9.49 4.73
C ALA A 23 -9.14 -8.05 4.89
N ALA A 24 -10.37 -7.73 4.47
CA ALA A 24 -10.95 -6.39 4.55
C ALA A 24 -10.99 -5.85 5.99
N THR A 25 -11.18 -6.72 6.98
CA THR A 25 -11.14 -6.33 8.40
C THR A 25 -9.73 -5.90 8.82
N ALA A 26 -8.72 -6.71 8.51
CA ALA A 26 -7.32 -6.38 8.81
C ALA A 26 -6.86 -5.13 8.06
N LEU A 27 -7.21 -5.01 6.77
CA LEU A 27 -6.88 -3.85 5.94
C LEU A 27 -7.53 -2.57 6.45
N ARG A 28 -8.77 -2.64 6.96
CA ARG A 28 -9.42 -1.48 7.61
C ARG A 28 -8.67 -1.04 8.86
N THR A 29 -8.27 -1.97 9.73
CA THR A 29 -7.48 -1.64 10.92
C THR A 29 -6.15 -0.98 10.56
N LEU A 30 -5.46 -1.47 9.52
CA LEU A 30 -4.22 -0.84 9.06
C LEU A 30 -4.48 0.55 8.51
N GLU A 31 -5.53 0.74 7.72
CA GLU A 31 -5.90 2.05 7.17
C GLU A 31 -6.12 3.09 8.27
N ASP A 32 -6.82 2.73 9.35
CA ASP A 32 -7.07 3.61 10.49
C ASP A 32 -5.76 4.05 11.19
N VAL A 33 -4.73 3.19 11.16
CA VAL A 33 -3.40 3.48 11.73
C VAL A 33 -2.52 4.30 10.78
N PHE A 34 -2.51 3.96 9.48
CA PHE A 34 -1.58 4.57 8.52
C PHE A 34 -2.09 5.89 7.91
N ARG A 35 -3.40 6.06 7.72
CA ARG A 35 -3.98 7.27 7.13
C ARG A 35 -3.62 8.56 7.89
N PRO A 36 -3.62 8.59 9.25
CA PRO A 36 -3.16 9.78 9.98
C PRO A 36 -1.67 10.09 9.78
N LEU A 37 -0.85 9.05 9.59
CA LEU A 37 0.59 9.20 9.39
C LEU A 37 0.89 9.84 8.03
N THR A 38 0.13 9.49 6.99
CA THR A 38 0.30 10.08 5.65
C THR A 38 -0.19 11.51 5.55
N ALA A 39 -1.14 11.93 6.38
CA ALA A 39 -1.67 13.30 6.39
C ALA A 39 -0.61 14.37 6.75
N HIS A 40 0.48 13.96 7.41
CA HIS A 40 1.54 14.86 7.86
C HIS A 40 2.83 14.73 7.06
N LEU A 41 2.84 13.94 5.97
CA LEU A 41 4.01 13.80 5.12
C LEU A 41 4.17 15.05 4.24
N PRO A 42 5.28 15.80 4.36
CA PRO A 42 5.50 16.96 3.51
C PRO A 42 5.74 16.51 2.07
N HIS A 43 5.21 17.26 1.10
CA HIS A 43 5.38 16.96 -0.33
C HIS A 43 6.83 16.99 -0.80
N SER A 44 7.69 17.68 -0.05
CA SER A 44 9.14 17.74 -0.29
C SER A 44 9.91 16.58 0.32
N LEU A 45 9.23 15.61 0.95
CA LEU A 45 9.89 14.44 1.51
C LEU A 45 10.22 13.47 0.39
N ASP A 46 11.51 13.23 0.19
CA ASP A 46 11.98 12.21 -0.74
C ASP A 46 11.64 10.80 -0.23
N PRO A 47 11.35 9.85 -1.14
CA PRO A 47 11.22 8.44 -0.77
C PRO A 47 12.49 7.92 -0.10
N ALA A 48 12.33 7.09 0.93
CA ALA A 48 13.47 6.47 1.62
C ALA A 48 14.32 5.56 0.72
N THR A 49 13.77 5.12 -0.41
CA THR A 49 14.48 4.35 -1.43
C THR A 49 14.36 5.11 -2.74
N VAL A 50 15.50 5.46 -3.31
CA VAL A 50 15.60 6.18 -4.58
C VAL A 50 16.12 5.21 -5.63
N PHE A 51 15.61 5.32 -6.86
CA PHE A 51 16.14 4.55 -7.98
C PHE A 51 17.49 5.14 -8.39
N ASP A 52 18.53 4.32 -8.33
CA ASP A 52 19.85 4.64 -8.84
C ASP A 52 20.07 3.87 -10.15
N PRO A 53 19.95 4.51 -11.33
CA PRO A 53 20.15 3.86 -12.63
C PRO A 53 21.60 3.46 -12.89
N ASP A 54 22.54 3.95 -12.08
CA ASP A 54 23.96 3.73 -12.27
C ASP A 54 24.67 3.60 -10.90
N PRO A 55 24.72 2.40 -10.30
CA PRO A 55 25.50 2.17 -9.09
C PRO A 55 27.00 2.20 -9.44
N GLU A 56 27.49 3.34 -9.93
CA GLU A 56 28.80 3.48 -10.51
C GLU A 56 29.82 3.81 -9.40
N HIS A 57 30.66 2.81 -9.11
CA HIS A 57 31.98 2.87 -8.46
C HIS A 57 32.02 2.89 -6.92
N GLU A 58 31.79 1.74 -6.28
CA GLU A 58 32.57 1.38 -5.09
C GLU A 58 34.03 1.14 -5.55
N THR A 59 34.86 2.18 -5.51
CA THR A 59 36.33 2.06 -5.43
C THR A 59 36.81 2.23 -4.01
#